data_AF-A0A182ESK6-F1
#
_entry.id   AF-A0A182ESK6-F1
#
_cell.length_a   1.000
_cell.length_b   1.000
_cell.length_c   1.000
_cell.angle_alpha   90.00
_cell.angle_beta   90.00
_cell.angle_gamma   90.00
#
_symmetry.space_group_name_H-M   'P 1'
#
loop_
_entity.id
_entity.type
_entity.pdbx_description
1 polymer ?
#
loop_
_entity_poly.entity_id
_entity_poly.type
_entity_poly.pdbx_seq_one_letter_code
_entity_poly.pdbx_strand_id
1 'polypeptide(L)'
;MFRRTNILKNAENWENNIGPCENDHIHFDKKMITTALIADGLDFQKIVLPNNGILFFGETMELGKLGSWQCKKKQNEEEIYFKQSPSLGFYNGSNWVVLNDRIQWQPALHVLQVPSSQDTAIIPSDSGTRILLEDFVTVRALILAGQ
;
A
#
# COMPACT_ATOMS: atom_id res chain seq x y z
N MET A 1 -7.22 1.64 13.03
CA MET A 1 -7.04 1.82 11.57
C MET A 1 -5.82 1.03 11.13
N PHE A 2 -5.90 0.27 10.05
CA PHE A 2 -4.76 -0.49 9.53
C PHE A 2 -3.75 0.43 8.85
N ARG A 3 -2.47 0.10 8.91
CA ARG A 3 -1.43 0.85 8.21
C ARG A 3 -1.59 0.74 6.71
N ARG A 4 -1.35 1.85 6.02
CA ARG A 4 -1.33 1.91 4.57
C ARG A 4 -0.04 1.27 4.06
N THR A 5 -0.16 0.42 3.06
CA THR A 5 0.96 -0.21 2.36
C THR A 5 0.73 -0.24 0.85
N ASN A 6 1.82 -0.53 0.12
CA ASN A 6 1.84 -0.75 -1.32
C ASN A 6 1.23 0.39 -2.15
N ILE A 7 1.51 1.63 -1.76
CA ILE A 7 1.16 2.83 -2.51
C ILE A 7 2.38 3.19 -3.35
N LEU A 8 2.23 3.25 -4.68
CA LEU A 8 3.35 3.53 -5.59
C LEU A 8 4.00 4.88 -5.34
N LYS A 9 3.24 5.86 -4.86
CA LYS A 9 3.76 7.18 -4.51
C LYS A 9 4.78 7.16 -3.36
N ASN A 10 4.76 6.14 -2.51
CA ASN A 10 5.66 6.07 -1.36
C ASN A 10 6.99 5.42 -1.76
N ALA A 11 8.09 6.15 -1.57
CA ALA A 11 9.44 5.68 -1.84
C ALA A 11 9.77 4.34 -1.15
N GLU A 12 9.25 4.11 0.06
CA GLU A 12 9.46 2.89 0.85
C GLU A 12 8.96 1.59 0.19
N ASN A 13 8.05 1.70 -0.79
CA ASN A 13 7.56 0.56 -1.57
C ASN A 13 8.39 0.31 -2.84
N TRP A 14 9.57 0.92 -2.95
CA TRP A 14 10.52 0.72 -4.04
C TRP A 14 11.86 0.23 -3.50
N GLU A 15 12.57 -0.54 -4.33
CA GLU A 15 13.90 -0.99 -3.99
C GLU A 15 14.83 0.22 -3.75
N ASN A 16 15.66 0.14 -2.71
CA ASN A 16 16.55 1.22 -2.25
C ASN A 16 15.85 2.55 -1.89
N ASN A 17 14.53 2.55 -1.72
CA ASN A 17 13.70 3.75 -1.55
C ASN A 17 13.78 4.72 -2.74
N ILE A 18 13.99 4.20 -3.96
CA ILE A 18 14.08 5.01 -5.18
C ILE A 18 12.84 4.73 -6.04
N GLY A 19 11.92 5.70 -6.08
CA GLY A 19 10.75 5.64 -6.94
C GLY A 19 11.07 5.89 -8.42
N PRO A 20 10.16 5.54 -9.33
CA PRO A 20 10.34 5.71 -10.77
C PRO A 20 10.33 7.16 -11.20
N CYS A 21 11.18 7.49 -12.16
CA CYS A 21 11.10 8.72 -12.93
C CYS A 21 10.32 8.51 -14.24
N GLU A 22 10.03 9.61 -14.92
CA GLU A 22 9.57 9.62 -16.32
C GLU A 22 10.43 8.72 -17.21
N ASN A 23 9.79 7.97 -18.10
CA ASN A 23 10.42 6.99 -19.02
C ASN A 23 11.21 5.83 -18.38
N ASP A 24 11.14 5.59 -17.07
CA ASP A 24 11.80 4.41 -16.49
C ASP A 24 11.08 3.10 -16.85
N HIS A 25 11.76 1.97 -16.62
CA HIS A 25 11.19 0.63 -16.70
C HIS A 25 10.77 0.14 -15.33
N ILE A 26 9.47 -0.06 -15.12
CA ILE A 26 8.90 -0.47 -13.84
C ILE A 26 8.72 -1.99 -13.80
N HIS A 27 9.15 -2.63 -12.71
CA HIS A 27 9.00 -4.06 -12.50
C HIS A 27 8.28 -4.37 -11.20
N PHE A 28 7.34 -5.30 -11.28
CA PHE A 28 6.76 -5.95 -10.11
C PHE A 28 7.33 -7.37 -10.00
N ASP A 29 7.53 -7.84 -8.77
CA ASP A 29 8.03 -9.19 -8.53
C ASP A 29 7.04 -10.24 -9.08
N LYS A 30 7.55 -11.11 -9.97
CA LYS A 30 6.78 -12.16 -10.63
C LYS A 30 6.44 -13.34 -9.71
N LYS A 31 7.15 -13.51 -8.59
CA LYS A 31 6.99 -14.63 -7.65
C LYS A 31 6.02 -14.32 -6.52
N MET A 32 5.78 -13.04 -6.21
CA MET A 32 4.93 -12.63 -5.10
C MET A 32 3.53 -12.20 -5.56
N ILE A 33 2.51 -12.49 -4.75
CA ILE A 33 1.15 -11.99 -5.00
C ILE A 33 1.13 -10.50 -4.69
N THR A 34 1.15 -9.67 -5.74
CA THR A 34 1.28 -8.22 -5.63
C THR A 34 -0.07 -7.53 -5.52
N THR A 35 -0.26 -6.68 -4.51
CA THR A 35 -1.36 -5.72 -4.47
C THR A 35 -0.78 -4.33 -4.37
N ALA A 36 -1.16 -3.40 -5.26
CA ALA A 36 -0.62 -2.04 -5.22
C ALA A 36 -1.64 -0.99 -5.69
N LEU A 37 -1.54 0.22 -5.14
CA LEU A 37 -2.37 1.36 -5.53
C LEU A 37 -1.55 2.41 -6.28
N ILE A 38 -2.08 2.80 -7.45
CA ILE A 38 -1.56 3.88 -8.29
C ILE A 38 -2.57 5.03 -8.23
N ALA A 39 -2.32 5.99 -7.36
CA ALA A 39 -3.30 7.03 -7.00
C ALA A 39 -3.35 8.21 -7.98
N ASP A 40 -2.26 8.48 -8.71
CA ASP A 40 -2.07 9.65 -9.58
C ASP A 40 -1.39 9.20 -10.87
N GLY A 41 -1.10 10.13 -11.78
CA GLY A 41 -0.40 9.86 -13.04
C GLY A 41 0.85 8.98 -12.86
N LEU A 42 1.09 8.11 -13.82
CA LEU A 42 2.28 7.28 -13.92
C LEU A 42 2.78 7.25 -15.36
N ASP A 43 3.89 7.92 -15.62
CA ASP A 43 4.65 7.84 -16.86
C ASP A 43 5.76 6.78 -16.77
N PHE A 44 5.91 5.98 -17.82
CA PHE A 44 6.90 4.91 -17.91
C PHE A 44 7.12 4.52 -19.36
N GLN A 45 8.31 4.04 -19.66
CA GLN A 45 8.63 3.47 -20.97
C GLN A 45 8.13 2.02 -21.06
N LYS A 46 8.20 1.27 -19.94
CA LYS A 46 7.76 -0.11 -19.84
C LYS A 46 7.29 -0.45 -18.43
N ILE A 47 6.26 -1.28 -18.33
CA ILE A 47 5.80 -1.84 -17.06
C ILE A 47 5.72 -3.37 -17.18
N VAL A 48 6.40 -4.08 -16.28
CA VAL A 48 6.38 -5.54 -16.19
C VAL A 48 5.51 -5.93 -15.01
N LEU A 49 4.28 -6.33 -15.32
CA LEU A 49 3.26 -6.70 -14.34
C LEU A 49 3.59 -7.98 -13.55
N PRO A 50 3.06 -8.13 -12.33
CA PRO A 50 3.20 -9.36 -11.56
C PRO A 50 2.40 -10.49 -12.22
N ASN A 51 2.85 -11.73 -12.06
CA ASN A 51 2.13 -12.90 -12.58
C ASN A 51 0.81 -13.15 -11.83
N ASN A 52 0.74 -12.74 -10.56
CA ASN A 52 -0.42 -12.87 -9.71
C ASN A 52 -0.55 -11.61 -8.85
N GLY A 53 -1.64 -10.88 -8.98
CA GLY A 53 -1.81 -9.63 -8.27
C GLY A 53 -2.93 -8.76 -8.81
N ILE A 54 -3.14 -7.63 -8.12
CA ILE A 54 -4.11 -6.61 -8.47
C ILE A 54 -3.42 -5.24 -8.38
N LEU A 55 -3.47 -4.48 -9.46
CA LEU A 55 -3.13 -3.05 -9.45
C LEU A 55 -4.43 -2.26 -9.41
N PHE A 56 -4.61 -1.48 -8.35
CA PHE A 56 -5.72 -0.56 -8.21
C PHE A 56 -5.32 0.79 -8.83
N PHE A 57 -6.17 1.30 -9.72
CA PHE A 57 -6.03 2.64 -10.28
C PHE A 57 -6.97 3.58 -9.51
N GLY A 58 -6.41 4.67 -8.97
CA GLY A 58 -7.19 5.72 -8.33
C GLY A 58 -8.06 6.48 -9.33
N GLU A 59 -9.04 7.24 -8.85
CA GLU A 59 -10.00 7.96 -9.71
C GLU A 59 -9.33 8.96 -10.68
N THR A 60 -8.21 9.57 -10.26
CA THR A 60 -7.45 10.56 -11.04
C THR A 60 -6.26 9.95 -11.78
N MET A 61 -6.18 8.62 -11.86
CA MET A 61 -5.03 7.94 -12.41
C MET A 61 -5.00 7.99 -13.94
N GLU A 62 -3.83 8.31 -14.50
CA GLU A 62 -3.58 8.34 -15.94
C GLU A 62 -2.23 7.65 -16.26
N LEU A 63 -2.26 6.62 -17.10
CA LEU A 63 -1.03 5.99 -17.64
C LEU A 63 -0.41 6.87 -18.74
N GLY A 64 0.91 7.03 -18.73
CA GLY A 64 1.64 7.86 -19.71
C GLY A 64 1.57 9.36 -19.42
N LYS A 65 1.11 9.74 -18.21
CA LYS A 65 1.14 11.11 -17.72
C LYS A 65 2.01 11.18 -16.49
N LEU A 66 2.98 12.10 -16.50
CA LEU A 66 3.90 12.26 -15.40
C LEU A 66 3.14 12.61 -14.11
N GLY A 67 3.24 11.73 -13.11
CA GLY A 67 2.65 11.96 -11.80
C GLY A 67 3.36 13.07 -11.05
N SER A 68 2.63 13.79 -10.21
CA SER A 68 3.20 14.84 -9.34
C SER A 68 4.28 14.33 -8.37
N TRP A 69 4.32 13.00 -8.18
CA TRP A 69 5.21 12.29 -7.27
C TRP A 69 6.40 11.63 -7.98
N GLN A 70 6.38 11.51 -9.31
CA GLN A 70 7.49 10.97 -10.07
C GLN A 70 8.57 12.04 -10.26
N CYS A 71 9.82 11.59 -10.27
CA CYS A 71 10.91 12.43 -10.73
C CYS A 71 10.84 12.64 -12.25
N LYS A 72 11.41 13.75 -12.71
CA LYS A 72 11.54 14.04 -14.15
C LYS A 72 12.51 13.08 -14.81
N LYS A 73 12.43 13.01 -16.14
CA LYS A 73 13.32 12.19 -16.97
C LYS A 73 14.79 12.35 -16.61
N LYS A 74 15.45 11.22 -16.38
CA LYS A 74 16.90 11.11 -16.18
C LYS A 74 17.62 11.01 -17.52
N GLN A 75 18.95 11.17 -17.49
CA GLN A 75 19.79 11.04 -18.68
C GLN A 75 19.77 9.61 -19.25
N ASN A 76 19.67 8.60 -18.37
CA ASN A 76 19.54 7.20 -18.72
C ASN A 76 18.25 6.66 -18.11
N GLU A 77 17.60 5.75 -18.83
CA GLU A 77 16.47 4.97 -18.33
C GLU A 77 16.98 3.97 -17.29
N GLU A 78 16.24 3.82 -16.18
CA GLU A 78 16.58 2.89 -15.12
C GLU A 78 15.53 1.79 -14.96
N GLU A 79 15.98 0.62 -14.51
CA GLU A 79 15.11 -0.49 -14.13
C GLU A 79 14.74 -0.31 -12.65
N ILE A 80 13.48 0.00 -12.38
CA ILE A 80 12.96 0.33 -11.05
C ILE A 80 12.03 -0.78 -10.57
N TYR A 81 12.32 -1.32 -9.39
CA TYR A 81 11.63 -2.49 -8.85
C TYR A 81 10.71 -2.11 -7.70
N PHE A 82 9.43 -2.44 -7.85
CA PHE A 82 8.45 -2.29 -6.79
C PHE A 82 8.70 -3.35 -5.72
N LYS A 83 8.99 -2.90 -4.51
CA LYS A 83 9.15 -3.73 -3.33
C LYS A 83 7.81 -3.79 -2.61
N GLN A 84 7.07 -4.87 -2.86
CA GLN A 84 5.83 -5.10 -2.13
C GLN A 84 6.11 -5.28 -0.63
N SER A 85 5.28 -4.68 0.21
CA SER A 85 5.21 -5.00 1.62
C SER A 85 4.78 -6.46 1.81
N PRO A 86 5.38 -7.20 2.76
CA PRO A 86 4.91 -8.56 3.07
C PRO A 86 3.43 -8.52 3.49
N SER A 87 2.75 -9.66 3.39
CA SER A 87 1.40 -9.78 3.93
C SER A 87 1.40 -9.40 5.40
N LEU A 88 0.58 -8.43 5.77
CA LEU A 88 0.53 -7.92 7.12
C LEU A 88 -0.45 -8.75 7.95
N GLY A 89 0.05 -9.43 8.98
CA GLY A 89 -0.79 -10.20 9.89
C GLY A 89 -1.77 -9.29 10.64
N PHE A 90 -3.04 -9.68 10.70
CA PHE A 90 -4.07 -8.94 11.44
C PHE A 90 -3.74 -8.83 12.93
N TYR A 91 -3.23 -9.89 13.55
CA TYR A 91 -2.91 -9.91 14.98
C TYR A 91 -1.58 -9.25 15.35
N ASN A 92 -0.87 -8.66 14.38
CA ASN A 92 0.33 -7.88 14.68
C ASN A 92 -0.07 -6.42 14.99
N GLY A 93 -0.02 -6.05 16.27
CA GLY A 93 -0.37 -4.71 16.75
C GLY A 93 0.42 -3.57 16.07
N SER A 94 1.62 -3.83 15.57
CA SER A 94 2.41 -2.81 14.84
C SER A 94 1.78 -2.42 13.50
N ASN A 95 0.92 -3.26 12.93
CA ASN A 95 0.19 -2.98 11.68
C ASN A 95 -1.04 -2.10 11.91
N TRP A 96 -1.37 -1.79 13.16
CA TRP A 96 -2.51 -0.97 13.52
C TRP A 96 -2.09 0.38 14.09
N VAL A 97 -2.90 1.38 13.80
CA VAL A 97 -2.90 2.69 14.44
C VAL A 97 -4.17 2.78 15.27
N VAL A 98 -4.00 2.90 16.59
CA VAL A 98 -5.12 3.09 17.52
C VAL A 98 -5.58 4.53 17.44
N LEU A 99 -6.88 4.73 17.23
CA LEU A 99 -7.50 6.05 17.12
C LEU A 99 -8.55 6.19 18.22
N ASN A 100 -8.49 7.28 18.97
CA ASN A 100 -9.52 7.71 19.91
C ASN A 100 -10.00 9.10 19.49
N ASP A 101 -11.29 9.28 19.18
CA ASP A 101 -11.84 10.52 18.62
C ASP A 101 -11.05 11.08 17.42
N ARG A 102 -10.60 10.20 16.53
CA ARG A 102 -9.74 10.51 15.36
C ARG A 102 -8.33 10.99 15.69
N ILE A 103 -7.97 11.04 16.96
CA ILE A 103 -6.62 11.34 17.42
C ILE A 103 -5.86 10.03 17.61
N GLN A 104 -4.64 9.97 17.10
CA GLN A 104 -3.78 8.81 17.30
C GLN A 104 -3.44 8.65 18.78
N TRP A 105 -3.86 7.53 19.36
CA TRP A 105 -3.60 7.22 20.76
C TRP A 105 -2.32 6.40 20.87
N GLN A 106 -1.26 7.00 21.40
CA GLN A 106 0.01 6.34 21.69
C GLN A 106 0.60 6.80 23.02
N PRO A 107 1.24 5.91 23.80
CA PRO A 107 1.41 4.48 23.55
C PRO A 107 0.18 3.65 24.00
N ALA A 108 -0.18 2.65 23.20
CA ALA A 108 -1.19 1.64 23.56
C ALA A 108 -0.50 0.36 24.04
N LEU A 109 -1.06 -0.30 25.07
CA LEU A 109 -0.65 -1.65 25.47
C LEU A 109 -0.74 -2.61 24.28
N HIS A 110 0.19 -3.56 24.16
CA HIS A 110 0.23 -4.51 23.03
C HIS A 110 -1.12 -5.19 22.75
N VAL A 111 -1.86 -5.58 23.81
CA VAL A 111 -3.18 -6.22 23.70
C VAL A 111 -4.27 -5.28 23.15
N LEU A 112 -4.09 -3.96 23.30
CA LEU A 112 -5.03 -2.93 22.84
C LEU A 112 -4.65 -2.37 21.46
N GLN A 113 -3.56 -2.85 20.86
CA GLN A 113 -3.14 -2.40 19.54
C GLN A 113 -3.94 -3.07 18.42
N VAL A 114 -4.42 -4.28 18.64
CA VAL A 114 -5.23 -5.05 17.68
C VAL A 114 -6.72 -4.84 17.99
N PRO A 115 -7.58 -4.60 16.98
CA PRO A 115 -9.02 -4.45 17.20
C PRO A 115 -9.65 -5.68 17.86
N SER A 116 -10.51 -5.44 18.83
CA SER A 116 -11.32 -6.44 19.53
C SER A 116 -12.78 -6.45 19.06
N SER A 117 -13.59 -7.33 19.65
CA SER A 117 -15.04 -7.44 19.39
C SER A 117 -15.84 -6.18 19.69
N GLN A 118 -15.27 -5.21 20.42
CA GLN A 118 -15.90 -3.93 20.74
C GLN A 118 -15.44 -2.79 19.81
N ASP A 119 -14.42 -3.04 18.99
CA ASP A 119 -13.77 -2.02 18.18
C ASP A 119 -14.26 -2.02 16.74
N THR A 120 -14.13 -0.85 16.12
CA THR A 120 -14.30 -0.71 14.66
C THR A 120 -12.93 -0.84 13.99
N ALA A 121 -12.73 -1.90 13.22
CA ALA A 121 -11.57 -2.05 12.35
C ALA A 121 -11.77 -1.22 11.07
N ILE A 122 -10.78 -0.42 10.70
CA ILE A 122 -10.82 0.41 9.49
C ILE A 122 -9.66 0.03 8.61
N ILE A 123 -9.93 -0.47 7.41
CA ILE A 123 -8.94 -0.69 6.36
C ILE A 123 -9.01 0.52 5.41
N PRO A 124 -7.94 1.34 5.32
CA PRO A 124 -7.96 2.52 4.47
C PRO A 124 -8.18 2.15 2.99
N SER A 125 -9.06 2.88 2.30
CA SER A 125 -9.37 2.68 0.88
C SER A 125 -8.26 3.20 -0.03
N ASP A 126 -7.41 4.09 0.46
CA ASP A 126 -6.27 4.70 -0.21
C ASP A 126 -5.01 3.83 -0.11
N SER A 127 -5.16 2.49 -0.09
CA SER A 127 -4.04 1.55 0.04
C SER A 127 -4.29 0.20 -0.64
N GLY A 128 -3.26 -0.34 -1.29
CA GLY A 128 -3.24 -1.70 -1.86
C GLY A 128 -2.82 -2.77 -0.84
N THR A 129 -3.34 -2.73 0.39
CA THR A 129 -2.87 -3.60 1.47
C THR A 129 -3.38 -5.04 1.33
N ARG A 130 -2.52 -6.02 1.63
CA ARG A 130 -2.88 -7.43 1.80
C ARG A 130 -2.76 -7.83 3.27
N ILE A 131 -3.86 -8.33 3.83
CA ILE A 131 -3.95 -8.72 5.24
C ILE A 131 -4.03 -10.24 5.35
N LEU A 132 -3.23 -10.83 6.23
CA LEU A 132 -3.29 -12.25 6.56
C LEU A 132 -4.12 -12.46 7.83
N LEU A 133 -5.14 -13.32 7.74
CA LEU A 133 -5.93 -13.78 8.87
C LEU A 133 -5.51 -15.22 9.20
N GLU A 134 -4.86 -15.41 10.34
CA GLU A 134 -4.40 -16.73 10.80
C GLU A 134 -5.48 -17.48 11.60
N ASP A 135 -6.48 -16.76 12.10
CA ASP A 135 -7.59 -17.26 12.89
C ASP A 135 -8.84 -16.38 12.67
N PHE A 136 -9.95 -16.74 13.29
CA PHE A 136 -11.19 -15.98 13.25
C PHE A 136 -11.04 -14.61 13.92
N VAL A 137 -11.40 -13.58 13.16
CA VAL A 137 -11.44 -12.20 13.65
C VAL A 137 -12.88 -11.84 14.00
N THR A 138 -13.09 -11.37 15.23
CA THR A 138 -14.36 -10.76 15.65
C THR A 138 -14.12 -9.30 16.01
N VAL A 139 -14.82 -8.40 15.31
CA VAL A 139 -14.81 -6.95 15.55
C VAL A 139 -16.25 -6.45 15.57
N ARG A 140 -16.50 -5.31 16.21
CA ARG A 140 -17.84 -4.71 16.25
C ARG A 140 -18.31 -4.32 14.85
N ALA A 141 -17.39 -3.74 14.06
CA ALA A 141 -17.61 -3.37 12.68
C ALA A 141 -16.29 -3.40 11.91
N LEU A 142 -16.36 -3.72 10.63
CA LEU A 142 -15.26 -3.61 9.68
C LEU A 142 -15.64 -2.58 8.63
N ILE A 143 -14.85 -1.52 8.51
CA ILE A 143 -14.96 -0.54 7.43
C ILE A 143 -13.89 -0.89 6.39
N LEU A 144 -14.33 -1.27 5.19
CA LEU A 144 -13.47 -1.65 4.07
C LEU A 144 -13.94 -0.91 2.81
N ALA A 145 -13.00 -0.30 2.08
CA ALA A 145 -13.32 0.48 0.87
C ALA A 145 -14.39 1.57 1.09
N GLY A 146 -14.48 2.10 2.32
CA GLY A 146 -15.45 3.13 2.70
C GLY A 146 -16.86 2.63 3.03
N GLN A 147 -17.07 1.31 3.08
CA GLN A 147 -18.34 0.64 3.42
C GLN A 147 -18.25 -0.10 4.74
#